data_AF-A0A937ACP2-F1
#
_entry.id   AF-A0A937ACP2-F1
#
_cell.length_a   1.000
_cell.length_b   1.000
_cell.length_c   1.000
_cell.angle_alpha   90.00
_cell.angle_beta   90.00
_cell.angle_gamma   90.00
#
_symmetry.space_group_name_H-M   'P 1'
#
loop_
_entity.id
_entity.type
_entity.pdbx_description
1 polymer ?
#
loop_
_entity_poly.entity_id
_entity_poly.type
_entity_poly.pdbx_seq_one_letter_code
_entity_poly.pdbx_strand_id
1 'polypeptide(L)'
;MNFGLNLQNDPQTSLFVLFGVVITIFLIFDLGVFNKNAHKVSLKSATYQSIFWVVISVAFGFLIYKYAGGATLSLEFYSAYLTEYALSVDNIFVILLILRYFRVEEKYYHKILFWGVLGAIVFRAIFIFLGAYLVAQFHWILYIFGAFLVYSGIKIFFTDEDDDLDPEQNIIIRFARKYLRITKGHFSGKFIVRRGAKIMFTPLFLVILLIESTDLIFAVDSIPAVFAISQSEFILYTSNIFAILGLRAKFFLLAGIIDKFHLLQKGLSFILIFIGAKMLLEIIHVHINTLISFSVIFTVLMLSIVMSLLIPKKKENAVTNLES
;
A
#
# COMPACT_ATOMS: atom_id res chain seq x y z
N MET A 1 0.97 -15.97 29.56
CA MET A 1 2.30 -15.46 29.16
C MET A 1 3.19 -16.67 28.93
N ASN A 2 3.35 -17.08 27.68
CA ASN A 2 4.31 -18.05 27.19
C ASN A 2 4.84 -17.46 25.88
N PHE A 3 5.87 -16.63 25.96
CA PHE A 3 6.66 -16.22 24.79
C PHE A 3 7.61 -17.36 24.41
N GLY A 4 7.04 -18.55 24.22
CA GLY A 4 7.71 -19.69 23.64
C GLY A 4 7.53 -19.58 22.14
N LEU A 5 8.47 -18.94 21.45
CA LEU A 5 8.70 -19.21 20.03
C LEU A 5 9.07 -20.69 19.95
N ASN A 6 8.06 -21.55 19.81
CA ASN A 6 8.21 -22.97 19.57
C ASN A 6 8.74 -23.12 18.14
N LEU A 7 10.03 -22.83 17.95
CA LEU A 7 10.77 -22.81 16.68
C LEU A 7 10.93 -24.21 16.08
N GLN A 8 10.24 -25.21 16.62
CA GLN A 8 10.39 -26.62 16.26
C GLN A 8 9.03 -27.17 15.81
N ASN A 9 8.87 -27.22 14.49
CA ASN A 9 7.90 -28.01 13.72
C ASN A 9 6.51 -27.43 13.41
N ASP A 10 6.35 -26.10 13.31
CA ASP A 10 5.23 -25.53 12.54
C ASP A 10 5.73 -25.06 11.15
N PRO A 11 5.25 -25.64 10.05
CA PRO A 11 5.63 -25.21 8.71
C PRO A 11 5.33 -23.74 8.40
N GLN A 12 4.39 -23.09 9.10
CA GLN A 12 4.18 -21.64 8.97
C GLN A 12 5.37 -20.86 9.53
N THR A 13 5.91 -21.30 10.67
CA THR A 13 7.06 -20.65 11.32
C THR A 13 8.30 -20.75 10.43
N SER A 14 8.55 -21.90 9.79
CA SER A 14 9.69 -22.05 8.88
C SER A 14 9.55 -21.20 7.62
N LEU A 15 8.35 -21.08 7.05
CA LEU A 15 8.07 -20.17 5.94
C LEU A 15 8.19 -18.70 6.36
N PHE A 16 7.82 -18.34 7.58
CA PHE A 16 7.94 -16.98 8.09
C PHE A 16 9.42 -16.57 8.27
N VAL A 17 10.25 -17.49 8.77
CA VAL A 17 11.70 -17.28 8.86
C VAL A 17 12.31 -17.17 7.46
N LEU A 18 11.95 -18.07 6.53
CA LEU A 18 12.39 -18.00 5.15
C LEU A 18 12.03 -16.65 4.51
N PHE A 19 10.78 -16.22 4.70
CA PHE A 19 10.30 -14.92 4.27
C PHE A 19 11.17 -13.79 4.85
N GLY A 20 11.36 -13.75 6.18
CA GLY A 20 12.18 -12.71 6.83
C GLY A 20 13.61 -12.65 6.29
N VAL A 21 14.23 -13.80 6.02
CA VAL A 21 15.56 -13.88 5.40
C VAL A 21 15.53 -13.32 3.98
N VAL A 22 14.58 -13.74 3.14
CA VAL A 22 14.43 -13.24 1.76
C VAL A 22 14.23 -11.73 1.73
N ILE A 23 13.37 -11.20 2.60
CA ILE A 23 13.12 -9.75 2.71
C ILE A 23 14.37 -9.01 3.16
N THR A 24 15.08 -9.51 4.17
CA THR A 24 16.30 -8.88 4.67
C THR A 24 17.38 -8.85 3.60
N ILE A 25 17.59 -9.96 2.91
CA ILE A 25 18.53 -10.05 1.78
C ILE A 25 18.13 -9.05 0.69
N PHE A 26 16.85 -8.99 0.34
CA PHE A 26 16.36 -8.05 -0.66
C PHE A 26 16.61 -6.60 -0.24
N LEU A 27 16.25 -6.22 0.99
CA LEU A 27 16.46 -4.87 1.50
C LEU A 27 17.94 -4.49 1.50
N ILE A 28 18.84 -5.44 1.82
CA ILE A 28 20.30 -5.24 1.74
C ILE A 28 20.74 -5.01 0.29
N PHE A 29 20.26 -5.81 -0.67
CA PHE A 29 20.58 -5.61 -2.09
C PHE A 29 20.05 -4.28 -2.62
N ASP A 30 18.84 -3.89 -2.23
CA ASP A 30 18.22 -2.64 -2.63
C ASP A 30 18.96 -1.42 -2.04
N LEU A 31 19.43 -1.53 -0.78
CA LEU A 31 20.24 -0.54 -0.08
C LEU A 31 21.69 -0.43 -0.60
N GLY A 32 22.32 -1.57 -0.89
CA GLY A 32 23.77 -1.68 -1.09
C GLY A 32 24.23 -1.64 -2.54
N VAL A 33 23.44 -2.20 -3.47
CA VAL A 33 23.85 -2.39 -4.88
C VAL A 33 23.19 -1.38 -5.81
N PHE A 34 21.91 -1.06 -5.62
CA PHE A 34 21.16 -0.15 -6.50
C PHE A 34 21.26 1.33 -6.11
N ASN A 35 21.71 1.65 -4.90
CA ASN A 35 21.79 3.02 -4.37
C ASN A 35 22.98 3.84 -4.94
N LYS A 36 23.80 3.26 -5.83
CA LYS A 36 25.04 3.90 -6.29
C LYS A 36 24.86 4.86 -7.47
N ASN A 37 23.77 4.80 -8.24
CA ASN A 37 23.56 5.72 -9.35
C ASN A 37 22.07 6.11 -9.48
N ALA A 38 21.78 7.41 -9.33
CA ALA A 38 20.48 8.00 -9.60
C ALA A 38 20.18 7.97 -11.12
N HIS A 39 19.77 6.81 -11.63
CA HIS A 39 19.28 6.66 -13.00
C HIS A 39 17.76 6.82 -13.01
N LYS A 40 17.23 7.49 -14.05
CA LYS A 40 15.80 7.39 -14.37
C LYS A 40 15.48 5.92 -14.63
N VAL A 41 14.61 5.34 -13.82
CA VAL A 41 14.16 3.96 -14.02
C VAL A 41 13.37 3.93 -15.33
N SER A 42 13.84 3.18 -16.32
CA SER A 42 13.13 3.04 -17.59
C SER A 42 11.85 2.24 -17.38
N LEU A 43 10.82 2.53 -18.18
CA LEU A 43 9.55 1.79 -18.14
C LEU A 43 9.77 0.27 -18.25
N LYS A 44 10.70 -0.16 -19.13
CA LYS A 44 11.08 -1.58 -19.28
C LYS A 44 11.62 -2.17 -17.98
N SER A 45 12.54 -1.48 -17.32
CA SER A 45 13.11 -1.94 -16.04
C SER A 45 12.06 -1.99 -14.94
N ALA A 46 11.17 -1.00 -14.86
CA ALA A 46 10.03 -0.99 -13.95
C ALA A 46 9.08 -2.19 -14.19
N THR A 47 8.77 -2.51 -15.46
CA THR A 47 7.95 -3.66 -15.82
C THR A 47 8.60 -4.98 -15.38
N TYR A 48 9.88 -5.20 -15.67
CA TYR A 48 10.58 -6.41 -15.24
C TYR A 48 10.61 -6.54 -13.72
N GLN A 49 10.87 -5.44 -13.01
CA GLN A 49 10.87 -5.44 -11.55
C GLN A 49 9.48 -5.70 -10.98
N SER A 50 8.42 -5.18 -11.60
CA SER A 50 7.04 -5.45 -11.20
C SER A 50 6.67 -6.93 -11.41
N ILE A 51 6.97 -7.49 -12.59
CA ILE A 51 6.73 -8.91 -12.89
C ILE A 51 7.48 -9.81 -11.91
N PHE A 52 8.74 -9.50 -11.63
CA PHE A 52 9.56 -10.25 -10.66
C PHE A 52 8.87 -10.36 -9.30
N TRP A 53 8.33 -9.25 -8.78
CA TRP A 53 7.64 -9.25 -7.50
C TRP A 53 6.32 -10.02 -7.51
N VAL A 54 5.55 -9.91 -8.58
CA VAL A 54 4.34 -10.71 -8.76
C VAL A 54 4.67 -12.20 -8.78
N VAL A 55 5.69 -12.61 -9.55
CA VAL A 55 6.11 -14.01 -9.65
C VAL A 55 6.58 -14.56 -8.30
N ILE A 56 7.38 -13.81 -7.54
CA ILE A 56 7.82 -14.24 -6.21
C ILE A 56 6.62 -14.38 -5.26
N SER A 57 5.69 -13.43 -5.29
CA SER A 57 4.49 -13.48 -4.44
C SER A 57 3.63 -14.70 -4.78
N VAL A 58 3.46 -15.00 -6.07
CA VAL A 58 2.76 -16.20 -6.53
C VAL A 58 3.49 -17.48 -6.10
N ALA A 59 4.80 -17.53 -6.27
CA ALA A 59 5.60 -18.67 -5.83
C ALA A 59 5.50 -18.89 -4.31
N PHE A 60 5.48 -17.81 -3.52
CA PHE A 60 5.31 -17.90 -2.07
C PHE A 60 3.93 -18.43 -1.69
N GLY A 61 2.86 -17.97 -2.34
CA GLY A 61 1.52 -18.53 -2.14
C GLY A 61 1.44 -20.03 -2.47
N PHE A 62 2.18 -20.49 -3.49
CA PHE A 62 2.32 -21.91 -3.79
C PHE A 62 3.12 -22.68 -2.72
N LEU A 63 4.15 -22.07 -2.13
CA LEU A 63 4.86 -22.66 -0.99
C LEU A 63 3.94 -22.81 0.23
N ILE A 64 3.07 -21.82 0.50
CA ILE A 64 2.04 -21.90 1.54
C ILE A 64 1.10 -23.09 1.27
N TYR A 65 0.64 -23.24 0.02
CA TYR A 65 -0.20 -24.37 -0.39
C TYR A 65 0.49 -25.71 -0.10
N LYS A 66 1.76 -25.84 -0.48
CA LYS A 66 2.49 -27.10 -0.38
C LYS A 66 2.90 -27.46 1.05
N TYR A 67 3.30 -26.49 1.85
CA TYR A 67 3.99 -26.76 3.12
C TYR A 67 3.27 -26.29 4.37
N ALA A 68 2.41 -25.25 4.32
CA ALA A 68 1.80 -24.69 5.53
C ALA A 68 0.35 -25.10 5.78
N GLY A 69 -0.55 -24.78 4.86
CA GLY A 69 -1.99 -24.80 5.16
C GLY A 69 -2.89 -25.17 4.00
N GLY A 70 -2.34 -25.76 2.93
CA GLY A 70 -3.12 -26.25 1.80
C GLY A 70 -3.85 -25.13 1.05
N ALA A 71 -4.99 -25.48 0.44
CA ALA A 71 -5.77 -24.58 -0.40
C ALA A 71 -6.30 -23.36 0.38
N THR A 72 -6.72 -23.53 1.64
CA THR A 72 -7.35 -22.46 2.41
C THR A 72 -6.39 -21.31 2.68
N LEU A 73 -5.25 -21.57 3.34
CA LEU A 73 -4.27 -20.51 3.65
C LEU A 73 -3.66 -19.90 2.38
N SER A 74 -3.48 -20.70 1.32
CA SER A 74 -2.99 -20.18 0.03
C SER A 74 -3.99 -19.22 -0.62
N LEU A 75 -5.30 -19.54 -0.61
CA LEU A 75 -6.34 -18.66 -1.11
C LEU A 75 -6.50 -17.40 -0.26
N GLU A 76 -6.38 -17.51 1.05
CA GLU A 76 -6.33 -16.36 1.95
C GLU A 76 -5.14 -15.45 1.62
N PHE A 77 -3.95 -16.03 1.44
CA PHE A 77 -2.77 -15.28 1.02
C PHE A 77 -2.98 -14.56 -0.31
N TYR A 78 -3.49 -15.24 -1.35
CA TYR A 78 -3.71 -14.61 -2.64
C TYR A 78 -4.79 -13.53 -2.58
N SER A 79 -5.86 -13.74 -1.81
CA SER A 79 -6.93 -12.76 -1.61
C SER A 79 -6.40 -11.52 -0.90
N ALA A 80 -5.65 -11.72 0.18
CA ALA A 80 -5.03 -10.67 0.96
C ALA A 80 -4.00 -9.89 0.14
N TYR A 81 -3.11 -10.61 -0.57
CA TYR A 81 -2.09 -10.03 -1.44
C TYR A 81 -2.73 -9.21 -2.55
N LEU A 82 -3.76 -9.74 -3.21
CA LEU A 82 -4.39 -9.06 -4.34
C LEU A 82 -5.16 -7.81 -3.91
N THR A 83 -5.88 -7.91 -2.78
CA THR A 83 -6.59 -6.77 -2.17
C THR A 83 -5.60 -5.66 -1.83
N GLU A 84 -4.50 -6.01 -1.14
CA GLU A 84 -3.47 -5.03 -0.79
C GLU A 84 -2.73 -4.49 -2.02
N TYR A 85 -2.42 -5.35 -2.99
CA TYR A 85 -1.76 -4.96 -4.21
C TYR A 85 -2.58 -3.93 -4.98
N ALA A 86 -3.91 -4.09 -5.00
CA ALA A 86 -4.81 -3.14 -5.62
C ALA A 86 -4.90 -1.83 -4.84
N LEU A 87 -5.11 -1.88 -3.51
CA LEU A 87 -5.18 -0.69 -2.66
C LEU A 87 -3.86 0.11 -2.67
N SER A 88 -2.72 -0.56 -2.79
CA SER A 88 -1.42 0.12 -2.91
C SER A 88 -1.30 1.01 -4.14
N VAL A 89 -2.16 0.86 -5.15
CA VAL A 89 -2.20 1.76 -6.31
C VAL A 89 -2.68 3.15 -5.90
N ASP A 90 -3.72 3.25 -5.06
CA ASP A 90 -4.17 4.53 -4.48
C ASP A 90 -3.05 5.18 -3.65
N ASN A 91 -2.26 4.37 -2.93
CA ASN A 91 -1.09 4.86 -2.19
C ASN A 91 -0.07 5.51 -3.15
N ILE A 92 0.16 4.91 -4.33
CA ILE A 92 1.05 5.47 -5.36
C ILE A 92 0.51 6.79 -5.91
N PHE A 93 -0.80 6.89 -6.15
CA PHE A 93 -1.45 8.11 -6.61
C PHE A 93 -1.17 9.28 -5.65
N VAL A 94 -1.40 9.07 -4.35
CA VAL A 94 -1.15 10.12 -3.36
C VAL A 94 0.33 10.43 -3.19
N ILE A 95 1.21 9.42 -3.23
CA ILE A 95 2.67 9.67 -3.25
C ILE A 95 3.05 10.56 -4.44
N LEU A 96 2.53 10.29 -5.64
CA LEU A 96 2.82 11.10 -6.82
C LEU A 96 2.29 12.52 -6.69
N LEU A 97 1.07 12.71 -6.17
CA LEU A 97 0.49 14.03 -5.90
C LEU A 97 1.36 14.82 -4.92
N ILE A 98 1.80 14.19 -3.83
CA ILE A 98 2.70 14.79 -2.84
C ILE A 98 4.02 15.22 -3.51
N LEU A 99 4.65 14.33 -4.28
CA LEU A 99 5.92 14.62 -4.96
C LEU A 99 5.79 15.79 -5.95
N ARG A 100 4.69 15.82 -6.71
CA ARG A 100 4.37 16.91 -7.65
C ARG A 100 4.10 18.23 -6.93
N TYR A 101 3.31 18.20 -5.86
CA TYR A 101 2.99 19.37 -5.05
C TYR A 101 4.24 20.04 -4.48
N PHE A 102 5.13 19.25 -3.87
CA PHE A 102 6.41 19.73 -3.34
C PHE A 102 7.48 19.99 -4.41
N ARG A 103 7.16 19.78 -5.70
CA ARG A 103 8.06 19.93 -6.85
C ARG A 103 9.40 19.22 -6.62
N VAL A 104 9.32 17.98 -6.12
CA VAL A 104 10.50 17.17 -5.83
C VAL A 104 11.21 16.79 -7.12
N GLU A 105 12.52 17.00 -7.19
CA GLU A 105 13.31 16.57 -8.35
C GLU A 105 13.32 15.04 -8.46
N GLU A 106 13.14 14.49 -9.66
CA GLU A 106 13.05 13.04 -9.92
C GLU A 106 14.25 12.25 -9.36
N LYS A 107 15.44 12.85 -9.30
CA LYS A 107 16.65 12.25 -8.73
C LYS A 107 16.49 11.83 -7.25
N TYR A 108 15.52 12.40 -6.54
CA TYR A 108 15.21 12.07 -5.16
C TYR A 108 14.06 11.08 -4.98
N TYR A 109 13.31 10.75 -6.05
CA TYR A 109 12.17 9.83 -5.96
C TYR A 109 12.60 8.46 -5.45
N HIS A 110 13.69 7.92 -5.98
CA HIS A 110 14.23 6.63 -5.54
C HIS A 110 14.47 6.62 -4.03
N LYS A 111 15.12 7.67 -3.51
CA LYS A 111 15.42 7.80 -2.08
C LYS A 111 14.15 7.93 -1.24
N ILE A 112 13.19 8.74 -1.67
CA ILE A 112 11.93 8.93 -0.94
C ILE A 112 11.14 7.63 -0.90
N LEU A 113 10.97 6.97 -2.05
CA LEU A 113 10.24 5.70 -2.16
C LEU A 113 10.89 4.60 -1.34
N PHE A 114 12.23 4.54 -1.31
CA PHE A 114 12.95 3.58 -0.50
C PHE A 114 12.63 3.72 1.00
N TRP A 115 12.77 4.94 1.54
CA TRP A 115 12.46 5.20 2.93
C TRP A 115 10.96 5.06 3.22
N GLY A 116 10.11 5.45 2.26
CA GLY A 116 8.66 5.23 2.25
C GLY A 116 8.26 3.76 2.42
N VAL A 117 8.88 2.87 1.65
CA VAL A 117 8.63 1.43 1.75
C VAL A 117 9.14 0.88 3.08
N LEU A 118 10.31 1.32 3.54
CA LEU A 118 10.86 0.85 4.81
C LEU A 118 9.98 1.26 5.99
N GLY A 119 9.49 2.50 6.03
CA GLY A 119 8.57 2.96 7.05
C GLY A 119 7.23 2.24 6.97
N ALA A 120 6.65 2.10 5.77
CA ALA A 120 5.41 1.34 5.56
C ALA A 120 5.52 -0.11 6.09
N ILE A 121 6.63 -0.82 5.83
CA ILE A 121 6.86 -2.16 6.37
C ILE A 121 6.80 -2.17 7.91
N VAL A 122 7.46 -1.21 8.56
CA VAL A 122 7.50 -1.12 10.02
C VAL A 122 6.15 -0.75 10.60
N PHE A 123 5.50 0.29 10.08
CA PHE A 123 4.18 0.70 10.57
C PHE A 123 3.16 -0.39 10.33
N ARG A 124 3.16 -1.06 9.18
CA ARG A 124 2.23 -2.17 8.94
C ARG A 124 2.47 -3.35 9.86
N ALA A 125 3.71 -3.70 10.19
CA ALA A 125 3.97 -4.68 11.23
C ALA A 125 3.23 -4.28 12.52
N ILE A 126 3.42 -3.03 12.97
CA ILE A 126 2.77 -2.51 14.18
C ILE A 126 1.25 -2.61 14.09
N PHE A 127 0.63 -2.13 13.01
CA PHE A 127 -0.84 -2.15 12.90
C PHE A 127 -1.41 -3.56 12.75
N ILE A 128 -0.74 -4.46 12.04
CA ILE A 128 -1.18 -5.84 11.89
C ILE A 128 -1.12 -6.55 13.23
N PHE A 129 0.00 -6.50 13.95
CA PHE A 129 0.11 -7.18 15.24
C PHE A 129 -0.79 -6.54 16.31
N LEU A 130 -0.90 -5.20 16.33
CA LEU A 130 -1.82 -4.50 17.22
C LEU A 130 -3.28 -4.84 16.89
N GLY A 131 -3.64 -4.84 15.60
CA GLY A 131 -4.97 -5.21 15.12
C GLY A 131 -5.32 -6.66 15.45
N ALA A 132 -4.39 -7.59 15.26
CA ALA A 132 -4.57 -9.01 15.58
C ALA A 132 -4.81 -9.20 17.08
N TYR A 133 -4.01 -8.50 17.91
CA TYR A 133 -4.22 -8.47 19.36
C TYR A 133 -5.61 -7.92 19.73
N LEU A 134 -6.04 -6.82 19.12
CA LEU A 134 -7.36 -6.24 19.38
C LEU A 134 -8.50 -7.16 18.94
N VAL A 135 -8.42 -7.77 17.76
CA VAL A 135 -9.42 -8.71 17.25
C VAL A 135 -9.52 -9.94 18.15
N ALA A 136 -8.40 -10.49 18.60
CA ALA A 136 -8.37 -11.64 19.49
C ALA A 136 -9.08 -11.37 20.84
N GLN A 137 -8.96 -10.14 21.37
CA GLN A 137 -9.65 -9.75 22.61
C GLN A 137 -11.09 -9.29 22.38
N PHE A 138 -11.36 -8.65 21.24
CA PHE A 138 -12.61 -7.95 20.94
C PHE A 138 -13.12 -8.32 19.55
N HIS A 139 -13.73 -9.50 19.41
CA HIS A 139 -14.22 -9.99 18.11
C HIS A 139 -15.22 -9.04 17.43
N TRP A 140 -16.02 -8.29 18.22
CA TRP A 140 -16.97 -7.30 17.71
C TRP A 140 -16.32 -6.13 16.96
N ILE A 141 -15.00 -5.94 17.10
CA ILE A 141 -14.25 -4.93 16.33
C ILE A 141 -14.33 -5.17 14.82
N LEU A 142 -14.48 -6.44 14.40
CA LEU A 142 -14.67 -6.80 13.00
C LEU A 142 -15.96 -6.19 12.42
N TYR A 143 -16.98 -5.97 13.24
CA TYR A 143 -18.21 -5.32 12.81
C TYR A 143 -18.04 -3.80 12.63
N ILE A 144 -17.25 -3.16 13.50
CA ILE A 144 -16.86 -1.75 13.29
C ILE A 144 -16.08 -1.62 11.99
N PHE A 145 -15.10 -2.51 11.79
CA PHE A 145 -14.32 -2.59 10.57
C PHE A 145 -15.21 -2.79 9.34
N GLY A 146 -16.18 -3.70 9.40
CA GLY A 146 -17.14 -3.91 8.32
C GLY A 146 -17.95 -2.66 7.97
N ALA A 147 -18.51 -1.99 8.99
CA ALA A 147 -19.26 -0.75 8.79
C ALA A 147 -18.38 0.38 8.24
N PHE A 148 -17.15 0.49 8.75
CA PHE A 148 -16.16 1.46 8.30
C PHE A 148 -15.78 1.24 6.83
N LEU A 149 -15.53 0.01 6.41
CA LEU A 149 -15.21 -0.33 5.01
C LEU A 149 -16.35 -0.01 4.05
N VAL A 150 -17.60 -0.31 4.44
CA VAL A 150 -18.78 0.05 3.64
C VAL A 150 -18.86 1.56 3.50
N TYR A 151 -18.69 2.30 4.60
CA TYR A 151 -18.68 3.76 4.57
C TYR A 151 -17.56 4.33 3.68
N SER A 152 -16.32 3.87 3.84
CA SER A 152 -15.17 4.30 3.04
C SER A 152 -15.38 4.01 1.56
N GLY A 153 -15.86 2.80 1.23
CA GLY A 153 -16.15 2.44 -0.16
C GLY A 153 -17.27 3.29 -0.77
N ILE A 154 -18.36 3.54 -0.04
CA ILE A 154 -19.43 4.45 -0.50
C ILE A 154 -18.87 5.86 -0.73
N LYS A 155 -18.09 6.39 0.21
CA LYS A 155 -17.47 7.70 0.08
C LYS A 155 -16.61 7.79 -1.19
N ILE A 156 -15.72 6.83 -1.40
CA ILE A 156 -14.85 6.78 -2.59
C ILE A 156 -15.66 6.70 -3.89
N PHE A 157 -16.81 6.02 -3.89
CA PHE A 157 -17.67 5.90 -5.07
C PHE A 157 -18.35 7.23 -5.47
N PHE A 158 -18.66 8.08 -4.48
CA PHE A 158 -19.37 9.35 -4.69
C PHE A 158 -18.48 10.60 -4.68
N THR A 159 -17.21 10.47 -4.29
CA THR A 159 -16.24 11.57 -4.39
C THR A 159 -15.68 11.65 -5.81
N ASP A 160 -15.89 12.78 -6.48
CA ASP A 160 -15.25 13.07 -7.77
C ASP A 160 -13.75 13.39 -7.58
N GLU A 161 -12.92 13.05 -8.57
CA GLU A 161 -11.44 13.15 -8.55
C GLU A 161 -10.89 14.59 -8.32
N ASP A 162 -11.74 15.61 -8.28
CA ASP A 162 -11.39 17.04 -8.25
C ASP A 162 -11.46 17.70 -6.86
N ASP A 163 -11.59 16.92 -5.77
CA ASP A 163 -11.35 17.46 -4.43
C ASP A 163 -9.84 17.74 -4.28
N ASP A 164 -9.45 19.00 -4.52
CA ASP A 164 -8.10 19.53 -4.34
C ASP A 164 -7.58 19.21 -2.93
N LEU A 165 -6.85 18.09 -2.83
CA LEU A 165 -6.08 17.69 -1.65
C LEU A 165 -4.97 18.73 -1.47
N ASP A 166 -5.26 19.84 -0.78
CA ASP A 166 -4.25 20.85 -0.45
C ASP A 166 -3.35 20.32 0.69
N PRO A 167 -2.15 19.78 0.38
CA PRO A 167 -1.32 19.11 1.38
C PRO A 167 -0.80 20.11 2.42
N GLU A 168 -0.74 21.42 2.14
CA GLU A 168 -0.34 22.42 3.13
C GLU A 168 -1.39 22.66 4.23
N GLN A 169 -2.65 22.32 3.98
CA GLN A 169 -3.68 22.34 5.01
C GLN A 169 -3.65 21.09 5.89
N ASN A 170 -2.89 20.07 5.49
CA ASN A 170 -2.76 18.85 6.28
C ASN A 170 -2.19 19.18 7.66
N ILE A 171 -2.93 18.75 8.68
CA ILE A 171 -2.62 18.88 10.11
C ILE A 171 -1.17 18.47 10.36
N ILE A 172 -0.71 17.41 9.71
CA ILE A 172 0.62 16.82 9.90
C ILE A 172 1.71 17.80 9.47
N ILE A 173 1.53 18.53 8.36
CA ILE A 173 2.50 19.53 7.90
C ILE A 173 2.49 20.75 8.81
N ARG A 174 1.31 21.19 9.28
CA ARG A 174 1.21 22.31 10.24
C ARG A 174 1.91 21.98 11.56
N PHE A 175 1.67 20.78 12.10
CA PHE A 175 2.35 20.30 13.30
C PHE A 175 3.85 20.17 13.08
N ALA A 176 4.29 19.56 11.97
CA ALA A 176 5.69 19.43 11.64
C ALA A 176 6.38 20.81 11.51
N ARG A 177 5.75 21.79 10.84
CA ARG A 177 6.27 23.16 10.73
C ARG A 177 6.30 23.90 12.07
N LYS A 178 5.37 23.61 12.98
CA LYS A 178 5.29 24.20 14.32
C LYS A 178 6.41 23.69 15.24
N TYR A 179 6.72 22.39 15.20
CA TYR A 179 7.68 21.77 16.11
C TYR A 179 9.07 21.56 15.53
N LEU A 180 9.20 21.43 14.20
CA LEU A 180 10.46 21.15 13.52
C LEU A 180 11.03 22.41 12.86
N ARG A 181 12.33 22.60 13.02
CA ARG A 181 13.07 23.68 12.34
C ARG A 181 13.37 23.28 10.91
N ILE A 182 12.62 23.81 9.95
CA ILE A 182 12.78 23.46 8.54
C ILE A 182 13.73 24.45 7.84
N THR A 183 14.63 23.94 7.00
CA THR A 183 15.51 24.80 6.20
C THR A 183 14.73 25.49 5.08
N LYS A 184 15.05 26.76 4.83
CA LYS A 184 14.63 27.48 3.63
C LYS A 184 15.58 27.09 2.49
N GLY A 185 15.06 26.52 1.40
CA GLY A 185 15.85 26.18 0.20
C GLY A 185 15.52 24.83 -0.44
N HIS A 186 16.16 24.55 -1.59
CA HIS A 186 15.98 23.34 -2.39
C HIS A 186 16.44 22.05 -1.69
N PHE A 187 15.98 20.91 -2.20
CA PHE A 187 16.33 19.58 -1.69
C PHE A 187 17.84 19.34 -1.78
N SER A 188 18.51 19.23 -0.64
CA SER A 188 19.96 18.95 -0.53
C SER A 188 20.30 17.45 -0.60
N GLY A 189 19.32 16.60 -0.94
CA GLY A 189 19.41 15.14 -0.89
C GLY A 189 19.54 14.57 0.53
N LYS A 190 19.72 15.39 1.56
CA LYS A 190 19.75 14.98 2.97
C LYS A 190 18.39 15.26 3.61
N PHE A 191 17.98 14.43 4.57
CA PHE A 191 16.75 14.64 5.35
C PHE A 191 16.97 15.58 6.53
N ILE A 192 18.16 15.52 7.12
CA ILE A 192 18.56 16.29 8.28
C ILE A 192 19.87 16.97 7.94
N VAL A 193 19.97 18.26 8.24
CA VAL A 193 21.17 19.07 8.07
C VAL A 193 21.49 19.78 9.38
N ARG A 194 22.78 19.89 9.69
CA ARG A 194 23.26 20.64 10.86
C ARG A 194 23.76 22.00 10.39
N ARG A 195 23.16 23.08 10.90
CA ARG A 195 23.65 24.46 10.71
C ARG A 195 24.12 24.99 12.07
N GLY A 196 25.43 24.98 12.28
CA GLY A 196 26.04 25.30 13.59
C GLY A 196 25.64 24.29 14.68
N ALA A 197 25.16 24.78 15.82
CA ALA A 197 24.68 23.94 16.92
C ALA A 197 23.24 23.40 16.72
N LYS A 198 22.54 23.82 15.66
CA LYS A 198 21.12 23.50 15.47
C LYS A 198 20.93 22.39 14.42
N ILE A 199 20.14 21.38 14.78
CA ILE A 199 19.62 20.38 13.85
C ILE A 199 18.42 21.01 13.12
N MET A 200 18.40 20.86 11.80
CA MET A 200 17.32 21.33 10.94
C MET A 200 16.87 20.21 10.00
N PHE A 201 15.56 20.13 9.77
CA PHE A 201 14.95 19.19 8.85
C PHE A 201 14.84 19.82 7.47
N THR A 202 14.96 19.01 6.43
CA THR A 202 14.82 19.46 5.04
C THR A 202 13.38 19.29 4.56
N PRO A 203 12.98 19.98 3.47
CA PRO A 203 11.70 19.70 2.82
C PRO A 203 11.56 18.23 2.41
N LEU A 204 12.68 17.53 2.12
CA LEU A 204 12.68 16.10 1.79
C LEU A 204 12.17 15.24 2.96
N PHE A 205 12.47 15.64 4.19
CA PHE A 205 11.97 14.96 5.38
C PHE A 205 10.47 15.14 5.56
N LEU A 206 9.94 16.35 5.28
CA LEU A 206 8.50 16.60 5.32
C LEU A 206 7.75 15.77 4.30
N VAL A 207 8.31 15.60 3.10
CA VAL A 207 7.73 14.75 2.05
C VAL A 207 7.62 13.31 2.53
N ILE A 208 8.68 12.75 3.13
CA ILE A 208 8.62 11.39 3.70
C ILE A 208 7.61 11.32 4.82
N LEU A 209 7.63 12.26 5.76
CA LEU A 209 6.69 12.28 6.87
C LEU A 209 5.25 12.27 6.37
N LEU A 210 4.95 13.04 5.33
CA LEU A 210 3.63 13.07 4.72
C LEU A 210 3.29 11.72 4.06
N ILE A 211 4.20 11.15 3.27
CA ILE A 211 4.00 9.84 2.63
C ILE A 211 3.72 8.75 3.66
N GLU A 212 4.54 8.65 4.70
CA GLU A 212 4.37 7.68 5.80
C GLU A 212 3.04 7.88 6.52
N SER A 213 2.67 9.14 6.76
CA SER A 213 1.39 9.43 7.41
C SER A 213 0.18 9.13 6.53
N THR A 214 0.30 9.29 5.22
CA THR A 214 -0.76 8.91 4.30
C THR A 214 -0.88 7.40 4.22
N ASP A 215 0.24 6.66 4.17
CA ASP A 215 0.20 5.18 4.25
C ASP A 215 -0.47 4.72 5.55
N LEU A 216 -0.20 5.40 6.67
CA LEU A 216 -0.88 5.17 7.94
C LEU A 216 -2.40 5.37 7.87
N ILE A 217 -2.85 6.42 7.18
CA ILE A 217 -4.27 6.68 6.96
C ILE A 217 -4.87 5.58 6.07
N PHE A 218 -4.18 5.18 5.00
CA PHE A 218 -4.61 4.08 4.14
C PHE A 218 -4.59 2.71 4.82
N ALA A 219 -3.74 2.52 5.82
CA ALA A 219 -3.73 1.33 6.67
C ALA A 219 -5.06 1.18 7.42
N VAL A 220 -5.78 2.28 7.70
CA VAL A 220 -7.09 2.24 8.37
C VAL A 220 -8.15 1.60 7.48
N ASP A 221 -8.09 1.74 6.16
CA ASP A 221 -9.00 1.03 5.24
C ASP A 221 -8.48 -0.36 4.89
N SER A 222 -7.20 -0.47 4.54
CA SER A 222 -6.64 -1.72 4.02
C SER A 222 -6.50 -2.82 5.07
N ILE A 223 -6.12 -2.51 6.31
CA ILE A 223 -5.88 -3.55 7.32
C ILE A 223 -7.18 -4.23 7.76
N PRO A 224 -8.27 -3.51 8.11
CA PRO A 224 -9.58 -4.11 8.31
C PRO A 224 -10.03 -5.03 7.17
N ALA A 225 -9.81 -4.61 5.91
CA ALA A 225 -10.18 -5.41 4.75
C ALA A 225 -9.41 -6.74 4.69
N VAL A 226 -8.13 -6.75 5.06
CA VAL A 226 -7.33 -7.97 5.09
C VAL A 226 -7.72 -8.86 6.29
N PHE A 227 -8.08 -8.29 7.45
CA PHE A 227 -8.63 -9.06 8.58
C PHE A 227 -9.94 -9.78 8.26
N ALA A 228 -10.72 -9.26 7.31
CA ALA A 228 -11.92 -9.93 6.79
C ALA A 228 -11.63 -11.17 5.93
N ILE A 229 -10.38 -11.31 5.47
CA ILE A 229 -9.91 -12.40 4.62
C ILE A 229 -9.24 -13.47 5.46
N SER A 230 -8.34 -13.08 6.36
CA SER A 230 -7.61 -13.99 7.25
C SER A 230 -7.36 -13.36 8.60
N GLN A 231 -7.39 -14.18 9.64
CA GLN A 231 -6.97 -13.78 10.99
C GLN A 231 -5.57 -14.33 11.35
N SER A 232 -4.91 -15.02 10.40
CA SER A 232 -3.55 -15.51 10.59
C SER A 232 -2.56 -14.37 10.44
N GLU A 233 -1.86 -14.02 11.54
CA GLU A 233 -0.80 -13.00 11.54
C GLU A 233 0.26 -13.25 10.46
N PHE A 234 0.58 -14.54 10.22
CA PHE A 234 1.49 -14.96 9.15
C PHE A 234 0.99 -14.52 7.77
N ILE A 235 -0.28 -14.80 7.45
CA ILE A 235 -0.87 -14.44 6.16
C ILE A 235 -0.99 -12.92 6.04
N LEU A 236 -1.55 -12.28 7.07
CA LEU A 236 -1.73 -10.84 7.14
C LEU A 236 -0.43 -10.08 6.87
N TYR A 237 0.67 -10.47 7.54
CA TYR A 237 1.94 -9.78 7.38
C TYR A 237 2.61 -10.11 6.04
N THR A 238 2.73 -11.39 5.69
CA THR A 238 3.49 -11.78 4.49
C THR A 238 2.85 -11.25 3.20
N SER A 239 1.53 -11.39 3.04
CA SER A 239 0.82 -10.93 1.82
C SER A 239 0.98 -9.42 1.61
N ASN A 240 0.98 -8.69 2.72
CA ASN A 240 0.94 -7.24 2.73
C ASN A 240 2.31 -6.64 2.40
N ILE A 241 3.36 -7.22 2.98
CA ILE A 241 4.74 -6.87 2.63
C ILE A 241 5.02 -7.22 1.17
N PHE A 242 4.63 -8.41 0.68
CA PHE A 242 4.77 -8.75 -0.74
C PHE A 242 4.09 -7.74 -1.68
N ALA A 243 2.92 -7.23 -1.29
CA ALA A 243 2.23 -6.20 -2.05
C ALA A 243 2.99 -4.86 -2.08
N ILE A 244 3.72 -4.50 -1.02
CA ILE A 244 4.43 -3.20 -0.90
C ILE A 244 5.85 -3.24 -1.45
N LEU A 245 6.56 -4.36 -1.43
CA LEU A 245 7.94 -4.42 -1.94
C LEU A 245 8.06 -4.04 -3.42
N GLY A 246 6.99 -4.27 -4.20
CA GLY A 246 6.89 -3.86 -5.59
C GLY A 246 6.59 -2.37 -5.80
N LEU A 247 6.35 -1.58 -4.74
CA LEU A 247 5.86 -0.20 -4.82
C LEU A 247 6.75 0.68 -5.69
N ARG A 248 8.08 0.57 -5.59
CA ARG A 248 8.99 1.38 -6.41
C ARG A 248 8.79 1.12 -7.91
N ALA A 249 8.75 -0.15 -8.29
CA ALA A 249 8.55 -0.55 -9.69
C ALA A 249 7.17 -0.09 -10.19
N LYS A 250 6.14 -0.29 -9.37
CA LYS A 250 4.78 0.15 -9.66
C LYS A 250 4.67 1.67 -9.77
N PHE A 251 5.34 2.43 -8.92
CA PHE A 251 5.36 3.90 -8.98
C PHE A 251 5.87 4.38 -10.34
N PHE A 252 7.01 3.87 -10.81
CA PHE A 252 7.56 4.27 -12.11
C PHE A 252 6.73 3.76 -13.30
N LEU A 253 6.08 2.60 -13.17
CA LEU A 253 5.13 2.11 -14.17
C LEU A 253 3.92 3.03 -14.26
N LEU A 254 3.30 3.36 -13.11
CA LEU A 254 2.04 4.07 -13.01
C LEU A 254 2.19 5.57 -13.31
N ALA A 255 3.29 6.20 -12.90
CA ALA A 255 3.54 7.62 -13.12
C ALA A 255 3.46 8.04 -14.61
N GLY A 256 3.71 7.11 -15.54
CA GLY A 256 3.63 7.34 -16.99
C GLY A 256 2.29 6.97 -17.65
N ILE A 257 1.39 6.30 -16.93
CA ILE A 257 0.11 5.79 -17.47
C ILE A 257 -1.08 6.08 -16.55
N ILE A 258 -0.89 6.98 -15.59
CA ILE A 258 -1.83 7.30 -14.51
C ILE A 258 -3.24 7.65 -15.03
N ASP A 259 -3.31 8.44 -16.09
CA ASP A 259 -4.56 8.87 -16.72
C ASP A 259 -5.35 7.70 -17.36
N LYS A 260 -4.72 6.53 -17.52
CA LYS A 260 -5.33 5.33 -18.08
C LYS A 260 -6.01 4.45 -17.05
N PHE A 261 -5.92 4.72 -15.74
CA PHE A 261 -6.46 3.87 -14.67
C PHE A 261 -7.65 4.50 -13.90
N HIS A 262 -8.40 5.41 -14.52
CA HIS A 262 -9.53 6.12 -13.91
C HIS A 262 -10.66 5.22 -13.36
N LEU A 263 -10.86 3.99 -13.86
CA LEU A 263 -11.87 3.07 -13.32
C LEU A 263 -11.38 2.20 -12.16
N LEU A 264 -10.09 2.28 -11.81
CA LEU A 264 -9.52 1.48 -10.74
C LEU A 264 -10.07 1.90 -9.37
N GLN A 265 -10.19 3.21 -9.13
CA GLN A 265 -10.76 3.76 -7.89
C GLN A 265 -12.21 3.29 -7.67
N LYS A 266 -13.01 3.19 -8.74
CA LYS A 266 -14.37 2.62 -8.70
C LYS A 266 -14.38 1.10 -8.44
N GLY A 267 -13.37 0.38 -8.91
CA GLY A 267 -13.19 -1.03 -8.59
C GLY A 267 -12.86 -1.23 -7.11
N LEU A 268 -11.97 -0.40 -6.56
CA LEU A 268 -11.57 -0.44 -5.16
C LEU A 268 -12.72 -0.10 -4.22
N SER A 269 -13.55 0.91 -4.54
CA SER A 269 -14.74 1.21 -3.75
C SER A 269 -15.71 0.02 -3.68
N PHE A 270 -15.95 -0.64 -4.81
CA PHE A 270 -16.79 -1.85 -4.84
C PHE A 270 -16.19 -2.98 -3.98
N ILE A 271 -14.86 -3.20 -4.06
CA ILE A 271 -14.17 -4.22 -3.26
C ILE A 271 -14.30 -3.91 -1.76
N LEU A 272 -14.12 -2.65 -1.34
CA LEU A 272 -14.27 -2.25 0.06
C LEU A 272 -15.70 -2.45 0.56
N ILE A 273 -16.71 -2.06 -0.23
CA ILE A 273 -18.12 -2.30 0.10
C ILE A 273 -18.40 -3.80 0.22
N PHE A 274 -17.91 -4.60 -0.72
CA PHE A 274 -18.11 -6.05 -0.72
C PHE A 274 -17.47 -6.71 0.50
N ILE A 275 -16.21 -6.36 0.82
CA ILE A 275 -15.50 -6.91 1.98
C ILE A 275 -16.18 -6.45 3.27
N GLY A 276 -16.54 -5.17 3.38
CA GLY A 276 -17.26 -4.65 4.55
C GLY A 276 -18.63 -5.32 4.76
N ALA A 277 -19.39 -5.50 3.68
CA ALA A 277 -20.66 -6.22 3.72
C ALA A 277 -20.47 -7.68 4.13
N LYS A 278 -19.44 -8.37 3.62
CA LYS A 278 -19.07 -9.72 4.05
C LYS A 278 -18.85 -9.79 5.56
N MET A 279 -18.09 -8.85 6.14
CA MET A 279 -17.85 -8.82 7.59
C MET A 279 -19.15 -8.60 8.39
N LEU A 280 -20.05 -7.76 7.91
CA LEU A 280 -21.33 -7.50 8.58
C LEU A 280 -22.30 -8.68 8.46
N LEU A 281 -22.28 -9.41 7.35
CA LEU A 281 -23.10 -10.62 7.16
C LEU A 281 -22.73 -11.74 8.14
N GLU A 282 -21.52 -11.72 8.69
CA GLU A 282 -21.11 -12.65 9.74
C GLU A 282 -21.94 -12.49 11.02
N ILE A 283 -22.50 -11.30 11.29
CA ILE A 283 -23.43 -11.05 12.42
C ILE A 283 -24.66 -11.95 12.33
N ILE A 284 -25.17 -12.18 11.11
CA ILE A 284 -26.32 -13.04 10.85
C ILE A 284 -25.92 -14.48 10.48
N HIS A 285 -24.67 -14.87 10.78
CA HIS A 285 -24.10 -16.20 10.54
C HIS A 285 -24.05 -16.61 9.05
N VAL A 286 -23.99 -15.63 8.15
CA VAL A 286 -23.84 -15.88 6.71
C VAL A 286 -22.35 -15.81 6.36
N HIS A 287 -21.75 -16.97 6.13
CA HIS A 287 -20.34 -17.07 5.75
C HIS A 287 -20.19 -17.11 4.23
N ILE A 288 -19.45 -16.12 3.68
CA ILE A 288 -19.05 -16.14 2.27
C ILE A 288 -17.76 -16.93 2.14
N ASN A 289 -17.77 -17.96 1.30
CA ASN A 289 -16.61 -18.80 1.03
C ASN A 289 -15.44 -17.96 0.46
N THR A 290 -14.23 -18.20 0.96
CA THR A 290 -12.99 -17.53 0.53
C THR A 290 -12.77 -17.59 -0.98
N LEU A 291 -13.13 -18.68 -1.65
CA LEU A 291 -13.05 -18.81 -3.10
C LEU A 291 -13.96 -17.81 -3.83
N ILE A 292 -15.17 -17.59 -3.31
CA ILE A 292 -16.12 -16.61 -3.86
C ILE A 292 -15.56 -15.21 -3.65
N SER A 293 -15.08 -14.91 -2.43
CA SER A 293 -14.46 -13.61 -2.15
C SER A 293 -13.27 -13.34 -3.06
N PHE A 294 -12.35 -14.29 -3.21
CA PHE A 294 -11.23 -14.20 -4.14
C PHE A 294 -11.69 -13.93 -5.57
N SER A 295 -12.68 -14.69 -6.06
CA SER A 295 -13.18 -14.57 -7.42
C SER A 295 -13.81 -13.21 -7.68
N VAL A 296 -14.58 -12.68 -6.72
CA VAL A 296 -15.17 -11.33 -6.81
C VAL A 296 -14.06 -10.27 -6.87
N ILE A 297 -13.11 -10.31 -5.93
CA ILE A 297 -12.00 -9.35 -5.88
C ILE A 297 -11.20 -9.39 -7.19
N PHE A 298 -10.81 -10.58 -7.64
CA PHE A 298 -10.06 -10.77 -8.87
C PHE A 298 -10.82 -10.27 -10.10
N THR A 299 -12.11 -10.61 -10.22
CA THR A 299 -12.93 -10.21 -11.36
C THR A 299 -13.12 -8.71 -11.43
N VAL A 300 -13.42 -8.06 -10.29
CA VAL A 300 -13.60 -6.61 -10.22
C VAL A 300 -12.31 -5.89 -10.59
N LEU A 301 -11.16 -6.32 -10.05
CA LEU A 301 -9.87 -5.72 -10.39
C LEU A 301 -9.53 -5.88 -11.87
N MET A 302 -9.67 -7.08 -12.42
CA MET A 302 -9.40 -7.33 -13.83
C MET A 302 -10.34 -6.53 -14.73
N LEU A 303 -11.62 -6.46 -14.40
CA LEU A 303 -12.60 -5.68 -15.14
C LEU A 303 -12.27 -4.19 -15.09
N SER A 304 -11.95 -3.64 -13.92
CA SER A 304 -11.55 -2.24 -13.77
C SER A 304 -10.31 -1.91 -14.58
N ILE A 305 -9.28 -2.78 -14.56
CA ILE A 305 -8.07 -2.57 -15.35
C ILE A 305 -8.37 -2.64 -16.85
N VAL A 306 -9.05 -3.69 -17.31
CA VAL A 306 -9.35 -3.91 -18.74
C VAL A 306 -10.24 -2.79 -19.27
N MET A 307 -11.32 -2.45 -18.58
CA MET A 307 -12.23 -1.38 -18.98
C MET A 307 -11.51 -0.02 -19.02
N SER A 308 -10.62 0.25 -18.05
CA SER A 308 -9.87 1.51 -18.04
C SER A 308 -8.88 1.63 -19.20
N LEU A 309 -8.35 0.49 -19.69
CA LEU A 309 -7.50 0.45 -20.88
C LEU A 309 -8.29 0.54 -22.20
N LEU A 310 -9.49 -0.05 -22.25
CA LEU A 310 -10.35 -0.06 -23.43
C LEU A 310 -11.12 1.26 -23.64
N ILE A 311 -11.43 1.96 -22.55
CA ILE A 311 -12.18 3.23 -22.57
C ILE A 311 -11.25 4.34 -22.05
N PRO A 312 -10.49 5.01 -22.92
CA PRO A 312 -9.66 6.13 -22.49
C PRO A 312 -10.54 7.28 -21.99
N LYS A 313 -10.16 7.92 -20.88
CA LYS A 313 -10.82 9.14 -20.39
C LYS A 313 -10.80 10.19 -21.51
N LYS A 314 -11.97 10.64 -21.96
CA LYS A 314 -12.09 11.69 -22.97
C LYS A 314 -11.41 12.93 -22.39
N LYS A 315 -10.29 13.37 -22.98
CA LYS A 315 -9.66 14.64 -22.60
C LYS A 315 -10.70 15.72 -22.81
N GLU A 316 -11.12 16.36 -21.73
CA GLU A 316 -11.90 17.58 -21.81
C GLU A 316 -10.97 18.63 -22.44
N ASN A 317 -11.29 19.01 -23.68
CA ASN A 317 -10.52 19.99 -24.42
C ASN A 317 -10.70 21.34 -23.73
N ALA A 318 -9.79 21.68 -22.81
CA ALA A 318 -9.60 23.04 -22.32
C ALA A 318 -8.94 23.91 -23.41
N VAL A 319 -9.56 24.00 -24.59
CA VAL A 319 -9.26 25.00 -25.64
C VAL A 319 -10.52 25.22 -26.47
N THR A 320 -11.39 26.13 -26.04
CA THR A 320 -12.09 27.10 -26.91
C THR A 320 -12.91 28.05 -26.05
N ASN A 321 -12.46 29.31 -26.00
CA ASN A 321 -13.22 30.56 -25.88
C ASN A 321 -12.41 31.62 -25.10
N LEU A 322 -11.30 32.05 -25.71
CA LEU A 322 -10.65 33.33 -25.43
C LEU A 322 -10.72 34.28 -26.65
N GLU A 323 -11.64 34.04 -27.59
CA GLU A 323 -11.91 34.97 -28.69
C GLU A 323 -13.42 34.99 -28.99
N SER A 324 -14.12 35.92 -28.34
CA SER A 324 -15.25 36.67 -28.91
C SER A 324 -15.55 37.88 -28.05
#